data_AF-A0A174GL81-F1
#
_entry.id   AF-A0A174GL81-F1
#
_cell.length_a   1.000
_cell.length_b   1.000
_cell.length_c   1.000
_cell.angle_alpha   90.00
_cell.angle_beta   90.00
_cell.angle_gamma   90.00
#
_symmetry.space_group_name_H-M   'P 1'
#
loop_
_entity.id
_entity.type
_entity.pdbx_description
1 polymer ?
#
loop_
_entity_poly.entity_id
_entity_poly.type
_entity_poly.pdbx_seq_one_letter_code
_entity_poly.pdbx_strand_id
1 'polypeptide(L)'
;MLLFELNKEESRAFMRLVSEFVTVDKKINKEEKSVIEKYLNKLNMNKEEINEISHTEAIEILDKSEDKIKNMVYFELLGVALIDGDYETSEVDYLEEVADKFNISRATKIALANYYFDVDKMKNKSEEEVKEKLIKILN
;
A
#
# COMPACT_ATOMS: atom_id res chain seq x y z
N MET A 1 -5.23 -6.21 0.47
CA MET A 1 -6.32 -5.25 0.31
C MET A 1 -7.21 -5.17 1.55
N LEU A 2 -6.71 -4.51 2.59
CA LEU A 2 -7.37 -4.17 3.86
C LEU A 2 -7.90 -2.74 3.92
N LEU A 3 -8.06 -2.06 2.78
CA LEU A 3 -8.44 -0.64 2.69
C LEU A 3 -9.85 -0.27 3.23
N PHE A 4 -10.49 -1.12 4.01
CA PHE A 4 -11.83 -0.89 4.54
C PHE A 4 -11.89 0.17 5.66
N GLU A 5 -10.75 0.62 6.17
CA GLU A 5 -10.68 1.66 7.22
C GLU A 5 -10.32 3.05 6.69
N LEU A 6 -9.88 3.17 5.43
CA LEU A 6 -9.57 4.47 4.85
C LEU A 6 -10.84 5.29 4.71
N ASN A 7 -10.81 6.51 5.21
CA ASN A 7 -11.83 7.50 4.88
C ASN A 7 -11.68 7.97 3.41
N LYS A 8 -12.58 8.84 2.96
CA LYS A 8 -12.57 9.29 1.56
C LYS A 8 -11.29 10.04 1.17
N GLU A 9 -10.76 10.90 2.03
CA GLU A 9 -9.53 11.66 1.76
C GLU A 9 -8.31 10.75 1.75
N GLU A 10 -8.22 9.84 2.72
CA GLU A 10 -7.14 8.84 2.81
C GLU A 10 -7.16 7.89 1.61
N SER A 11 -8.34 7.48 1.16
CA SER A 11 -8.52 6.64 -0.04
C SER A 11 -7.99 7.35 -1.29
N ARG A 12 -8.25 8.66 -1.42
CA ARG A 12 -7.75 9.48 -2.53
C ARG A 12 -6.23 9.62 -2.47
N ALA A 13 -5.71 9.96 -1.30
CA ALA A 13 -4.27 10.07 -1.08
C ALA A 13 -3.55 8.74 -1.37
N PHE A 14 -4.08 7.63 -0.86
CA PHE A 14 -3.57 6.29 -1.15
C PHE A 14 -3.56 5.99 -2.66
N MET A 15 -4.67 6.25 -3.35
CA MET A 15 -4.74 6.03 -4.80
C MET A 15 -3.76 6.90 -5.58
N ARG A 16 -3.47 8.11 -5.10
CA ARG A 16 -2.44 8.95 -5.70
C ARG A 16 -1.06 8.32 -5.55
N LEU A 17 -0.72 7.81 -4.36
CA LEU A 17 0.55 7.11 -4.14
C LEU A 17 0.67 5.83 -4.98
N VAL A 18 -0.40 5.02 -5.07
CA VAL A 18 -0.42 3.82 -5.91
C VAL A 18 -0.22 4.18 -7.39
N SER A 19 -0.91 5.21 -7.88
CA SER A 19 -0.82 5.61 -9.28
C SER A 19 0.59 6.09 -9.64
N GLU A 20 1.30 6.72 -8.72
CA GLU A 20 2.68 7.12 -8.95
C GLU A 20 3.62 5.94 -8.85
N PHE A 21 3.47 5.11 -7.82
CA PHE A 21 4.27 3.91 -7.58
C PHE A 21 4.34 3.01 -8.82
N VAL A 22 3.20 2.65 -9.40
CA VAL A 22 3.15 1.81 -10.61
C VAL A 22 3.64 2.50 -11.89
N THR A 23 4.03 3.77 -11.82
CA THR A 23 4.63 4.50 -12.95
C THR A 23 6.12 4.81 -12.76
N VAL A 24 6.68 4.47 -11.59
CA VAL A 24 8.07 4.78 -11.22
C VAL A 24 9.05 4.18 -12.24
N ASP A 25 8.84 2.92 -12.67
CA ASP A 25 9.78 2.22 -13.56
C ASP A 25 9.51 2.41 -15.06
N LYS A 26 8.58 3.30 -15.42
CA LYS A 26 8.18 3.66 -16.80
C LYS A 26 7.74 2.50 -17.71
N LYS A 27 7.73 1.25 -17.22
CA LYS A 27 7.22 0.08 -17.92
C LYS A 27 5.83 -0.26 -17.40
N ILE A 28 4.82 0.52 -17.81
CA ILE A 28 3.44 0.17 -17.44
C ILE A 28 3.08 -1.18 -18.05
N ASN A 29 3.15 -2.25 -17.25
CA ASN A 29 2.80 -3.59 -17.70
C ASN A 29 1.26 -3.78 -17.59
N LYS A 30 0.72 -4.85 -18.20
CA LYS A 30 -0.74 -5.10 -18.16
C LYS A 30 -1.25 -5.40 -16.74
N GLU A 31 -0.36 -5.85 -15.86
CA GLU A 31 -0.69 -6.28 -14.51
C GLU A 31 -0.86 -5.06 -13.59
N GLU A 32 -0.05 -4.01 -13.75
CA GLU A 32 -0.16 -2.75 -13.02
C GLU A 32 -1.44 -1.96 -13.32
N LYS A 33 -1.90 -1.94 -14.58
CA LYS A 33 -3.22 -1.38 -14.90
C LYS A 33 -4.34 -2.12 -14.18
N SER A 34 -4.22 -3.45 -14.07
CA SER A 34 -5.16 -4.25 -13.30
C SER A 34 -5.12 -3.93 -11.81
N VAL A 35 -3.96 -3.54 -11.27
CA VAL A 35 -3.82 -3.11 -9.85
C VAL A 35 -4.61 -1.83 -9.58
N ILE A 36 -4.43 -0.78 -10.39
CA ILE A 36 -5.18 0.48 -10.22
C ILE A 36 -6.69 0.22 -10.27
N GLU A 37 -7.17 -0.53 -11.27
CA GLU A 37 -8.59 -0.84 -11.42
C GLU A 37 -9.16 -1.63 -10.24
N LYS A 38 -8.40 -2.60 -9.70
CA LYS A 38 -8.79 -3.34 -8.49
C LYS A 38 -8.97 -2.42 -7.30
N TYR A 39 -8.05 -1.48 -7.08
CA TYR A 39 -8.15 -0.55 -5.97
C TYR A 39 -9.32 0.43 -6.14
N LEU A 40 -9.51 1.01 -7.34
CA LEU A 40 -10.64 1.89 -7.65
C LEU A 40 -11.98 1.21 -7.34
N ASN A 41 -12.18 -0.02 -7.82
CA ASN A 41 -13.39 -0.79 -7.57
C ASN A 41 -13.61 -1.04 -6.08
N LYS A 42 -12.54 -1.38 -5.35
CA LYS A 42 -12.63 -1.71 -3.92
C LYS A 42 -12.94 -0.48 -3.07
N LEU A 43 -12.38 0.68 -3.43
CA LEU A 43 -12.60 1.95 -2.75
C LEU A 43 -13.88 2.66 -3.21
N ASN A 44 -14.58 2.10 -4.21
CA ASN A 44 -15.75 2.72 -4.85
C ASN A 44 -15.44 4.15 -5.35
N MET A 45 -14.31 4.27 -6.04
CA MET A 45 -13.78 5.53 -6.55
C MET A 45 -13.67 5.53 -8.08
N ASN A 46 -13.72 6.71 -8.66
CA ASN A 46 -13.43 6.92 -10.08
C ASN A 46 -12.00 7.43 -10.29
N LYS A 47 -11.46 7.24 -11.50
CA LYS A 47 -10.08 7.61 -11.82
C LYS A 47 -9.86 9.13 -11.76
N GLU A 48 -10.89 9.91 -12.08
CA GLU A 48 -10.87 11.37 -12.05
C GLU A 48 -10.58 11.91 -10.64
N GLU A 49 -11.05 11.22 -9.59
CA GLU A 49 -10.85 11.63 -8.19
C GLU A 49 -9.38 11.56 -7.73
N ILE A 50 -8.54 10.79 -8.44
CA ILE A 50 -7.09 10.66 -8.20
C ILE A 50 -6.32 11.88 -8.71
N ASN A 51 -6.73 12.45 -9.84
CA ASN A 51 -5.99 13.51 -10.53
C ASN A 51 -6.12 14.88 -9.85
N GLU A 52 -7.02 15.00 -8.88
CA GLU A 52 -7.34 16.23 -8.17
C GLU A 52 -6.36 16.56 -7.04
N ILE A 53 -5.47 15.64 -6.64
CA ILE A 53 -4.46 15.86 -5.61
C ILE A 53 -3.05 15.54 -6.13
N SER A 54 -2.07 16.31 -5.68
CA SER A 54 -0.64 16.09 -5.97
C SER A 54 -0.03 15.03 -5.04
N HIS A 55 1.18 14.55 -5.37
CA HIS A 55 1.98 13.67 -4.50
C HIS A 55 2.13 14.26 -3.10
N THR A 56 2.57 15.53 -3.03
CA THR A 56 2.84 16.22 -1.77
C THR A 56 1.59 16.30 -0.90
N GLU A 57 0.45 16.65 -1.50
CA GLU A 57 -0.83 16.68 -0.79
C GLU A 57 -1.23 15.28 -0.29
N ALA A 58 -1.02 14.23 -1.09
CA ALA A 58 -1.30 12.86 -0.67
C ALA A 58 -0.45 12.43 0.54
N ILE A 59 0.85 12.75 0.53
CA ILE A 59 1.74 12.50 1.67
C ILE A 59 1.27 13.28 2.90
N GLU A 60 0.92 14.56 2.76
CA GLU A 60 0.45 15.39 3.88
C GLU A 60 -0.88 14.93 4.48
N ILE A 61 -1.80 14.40 3.66
CA ILE A 61 -3.07 13.82 4.13
C ILE A 61 -2.77 12.58 4.98
N LEU A 62 -1.95 11.67 4.46
CA LEU A 62 -1.68 10.38 5.10
C LEU A 62 -0.74 10.48 6.30
N ASP A 63 0.19 11.42 6.31
CA ASP A 63 1.07 11.67 7.46
C ASP A 63 0.29 12.10 8.71
N LYS A 64 -0.83 12.81 8.51
CA LYS A 64 -1.76 13.22 9.56
C LYS A 64 -2.71 12.11 10.03
N SER A 65 -2.76 10.99 9.33
CA SER A 65 -3.58 9.84 9.72
C SER A 65 -2.97 9.08 10.90
N GLU A 66 -3.77 8.19 11.50
CA GLU A 66 -3.31 7.30 12.56
C GLU A 66 -2.17 6.40 12.09
N ASP A 67 -1.28 5.99 13.00
CA ASP A 67 -0.16 5.10 12.69
C ASP A 67 -0.61 3.80 12.03
N LYS A 68 -1.77 3.28 12.44
CA LYS A 68 -2.41 2.13 11.82
C LYS A 68 -2.70 2.34 10.33
N ILE A 69 -3.22 3.52 9.96
CA ILE A 69 -3.53 3.87 8.58
C ILE A 69 -2.23 4.01 7.76
N LYS A 70 -1.22 4.68 8.32
CA LYS A 70 0.10 4.80 7.69
C LYS A 70 0.75 3.44 7.43
N ASN A 71 0.72 2.56 8.43
CA ASN A 71 1.20 1.18 8.31
C ASN A 71 0.41 0.40 7.26
N MET A 72 -0.92 0.60 7.18
CA MET A 72 -1.78 -0.06 6.19
C MET A 72 -1.48 0.42 4.78
N VAL A 73 -1.30 1.72 4.56
CA VAL A 73 -0.90 2.28 3.27
C VAL A 73 0.43 1.69 2.81
N TYR A 74 1.45 1.74 3.68
CA TYR A 74 2.76 1.17 3.37
C TYR A 74 2.68 -0.33 3.07
N PHE A 75 1.91 -1.08 3.87
CA PHE A 75 1.66 -2.50 3.63
C PHE A 75 1.07 -2.77 2.24
N GLU A 76 0.06 -2.01 1.83
CA GLU A 76 -0.57 -2.22 0.52
C GLU A 76 0.36 -1.81 -0.64
N LEU A 77 1.17 -0.75 -0.50
CA LEU A 77 2.20 -0.39 -1.49
C LEU A 77 3.27 -1.49 -1.62
N LEU A 78 3.73 -2.02 -0.49
CA LEU A 78 4.62 -3.19 -0.44
C LEU A 78 4.00 -4.39 -1.18
N GLY A 79 2.70 -4.61 -1.01
CA GLY A 79 1.98 -5.64 -1.76
C GLY A 79 1.95 -5.42 -3.27
N VAL A 80 1.92 -4.17 -3.74
CA VAL A 80 2.01 -3.85 -5.18
C VAL A 80 3.39 -4.18 -5.72
N ALA A 81 4.45 -3.79 -5.01
CA ALA A 81 5.84 -4.04 -5.34
C ALA A 81 6.22 -5.54 -5.40
N LEU A 82 5.41 -6.41 -4.81
CA LEU A 82 5.66 -7.86 -4.77
C LEU A 82 4.93 -8.63 -5.88
N ILE A 83 4.17 -7.95 -6.75
CA ILE A 83 3.34 -8.61 -7.76
C ILE A 83 4.18 -9.24 -8.88
N ASP A 84 5.17 -8.52 -9.39
CA ASP A 84 6.04 -8.99 -10.47
C ASP A 84 7.24 -9.80 -9.97
N GLY A 85 7.51 -9.76 -8.66
CA GLY A 85 8.58 -10.50 -8.00
C GLY A 85 9.97 -9.90 -8.20
N ASP A 86 10.08 -8.78 -8.93
CA ASP A 86 11.32 -8.09 -9.26
C ASP A 86 11.30 -6.70 -8.64
N TYR A 87 11.80 -6.60 -7.41
CA TYR A 87 11.97 -5.35 -6.67
C TYR A 87 12.99 -4.44 -7.40
N GLU A 88 12.53 -3.57 -8.31
CA GLU A 88 13.42 -2.61 -8.97
C GLU A 88 13.91 -1.58 -7.92
N THR A 89 15.13 -1.05 -8.11
CA THR A 89 15.75 -0.13 -7.13
C THR A 89 14.90 1.12 -6.89
N SER A 90 14.22 1.60 -7.91
CA SER A 90 13.38 2.79 -7.85
C SER A 90 12.07 2.57 -7.07
N GLU A 91 11.50 1.36 -7.09
CA GLU A 91 10.40 1.00 -6.20
C GLU A 91 10.83 0.92 -4.74
N VAL A 92 12.03 0.38 -4.48
CA VAL A 92 12.63 0.37 -3.14
C VAL A 92 12.80 1.79 -2.62
N ASP A 93 13.39 2.67 -3.44
CA ASP A 93 13.62 4.06 -3.07
C ASP A 93 12.29 4.77 -2.74
N TYR A 94 11.24 4.52 -3.53
CA TYR A 94 9.91 5.08 -3.27
C TYR A 94 9.31 4.56 -1.96
N LEU A 95 9.40 3.26 -1.68
CA LEU A 95 8.91 2.68 -0.44
C LEU A 95 9.67 3.22 0.78
N GLU A 96 10.98 3.37 0.68
CA GLU A 96 11.79 3.97 1.75
C GLU A 96 11.41 5.43 1.98
N GLU A 97 11.18 6.23 0.92
CA GLU A 97 10.68 7.60 1.04
C GLU A 97 9.34 7.65 1.79
N VAL A 98 8.36 6.84 1.38
CA VAL A 98 7.05 6.80 2.04
C VAL A 98 7.18 6.36 3.51
N ALA A 99 8.00 5.35 3.79
CA ALA A 99 8.24 4.89 5.15
C ALA A 99 8.86 5.98 6.04
N ASP A 100 9.85 6.71 5.52
CA ASP A 100 10.52 7.78 6.25
C ASP A 100 9.55 8.94 6.53
N LYS A 101 8.70 9.30 5.55
CA LYS A 101 7.65 10.32 5.75
C LYS A 101 6.66 9.92 6.84
N PHE A 102 6.26 8.66 6.86
CA PHE A 102 5.28 8.15 7.82
C PHE A 102 5.90 7.69 9.15
N ASN A 103 7.23 7.86 9.31
CA ASN A 103 7.99 7.43 10.47
C ASN A 103 7.82 5.92 10.79
N ILE A 104 7.78 5.09 9.74
CA ILE A 104 7.61 3.65 9.88
C ILE A 104 8.95 3.02 10.22
N SER A 105 9.00 2.41 11.41
CA SER A 105 10.23 1.79 11.91
C SER A 105 10.69 0.64 11.02
N ARG A 106 12.01 0.42 10.96
CA ARG A 106 12.59 -0.75 10.27
C ARG A 106 12.00 -2.08 10.77
N ALA A 107 11.71 -2.19 12.06
CA ALA A 107 11.10 -3.39 12.64
C ALA A 107 9.69 -3.63 12.07
N THR A 108 8.89 -2.57 11.95
CA THR A 108 7.56 -2.61 11.33
C THR A 108 7.64 -2.99 9.86
N LYS A 109 8.55 -2.37 9.09
CA LYS A 109 8.78 -2.73 7.67
C LYS A 109 9.08 -4.22 7.50
N ILE A 110 9.99 -4.76 8.30
CA ILE A 110 10.35 -6.19 8.28
C ILE A 110 9.15 -7.07 8.65
N ALA A 111 8.37 -6.69 9.67
CA ALA A 111 7.19 -7.45 10.08
C ALA A 111 6.12 -7.50 8.97
N LEU A 112 5.89 -6.38 8.30
CA LEU A 112 4.95 -6.27 7.17
C LEU A 112 5.42 -7.07 5.95
N ALA A 113 6.72 -7.04 5.62
CA ALA A 113 7.28 -7.89 4.57
C ALA A 113 7.17 -9.38 4.90
N ASN A 114 7.53 -9.76 6.13
CA ASN A 114 7.40 -11.14 6.60
C ASN A 114 5.96 -11.65 6.56
N TYR A 115 4.97 -10.78 6.76
CA TYR A 115 3.58 -11.16 6.60
C TYR A 115 3.28 -11.74 5.21
N TYR A 116 3.76 -11.10 4.13
CA TYR A 116 3.57 -11.62 2.76
C TYR A 116 4.22 -13.00 2.56
N PHE A 117 5.40 -13.24 3.13
CA PHE A 117 6.06 -14.55 3.08
C PHE A 117 5.35 -15.62 3.92
N ASP A 118 4.78 -15.21 5.04
CA ASP A 118 4.13 -16.11 5.98
C ASP A 118 2.73 -16.52 5.49
N VAL A 119 2.00 -15.63 4.80
CA VAL A 119 0.68 -15.95 4.23
C VAL A 119 0.75 -17.14 3.27
N ASP A 120 1.78 -17.21 2.41
CA ASP A 120 1.95 -18.36 1.51
C ASP A 120 2.15 -19.69 2.27
N LYS A 121 2.74 -19.62 3.47
CA LYS A 121 2.97 -20.77 4.37
C LYS A 121 1.77 -21.07 5.28
N MET A 122 0.77 -20.20 5.33
CA MET A 122 -0.40 -20.27 6.20
C MET A 122 -1.64 -20.84 5.51
N LYS A 123 -1.48 -21.64 4.45
CA LYS A 123 -2.60 -22.24 3.69
C LYS A 123 -3.55 -23.11 4.53
N ASN A 124 -3.13 -23.54 5.71
CA ASN A 124 -3.91 -24.34 6.66
C ASN A 124 -4.55 -23.52 7.80
N LYS A 125 -4.41 -22.19 7.79
CA LYS A 125 -4.98 -21.28 8.79
C LYS A 125 -6.29 -20.69 8.31
N SER A 126 -7.19 -20.34 9.24
CA SER A 126 -8.42 -19.63 8.87
C SER A 126 -8.10 -18.21 8.39
N GLU A 127 -9.02 -17.64 7.59
CA GLU A 127 -8.89 -16.23 7.18
C GLU A 127 -8.84 -15.27 8.37
N GLU A 128 -9.51 -15.61 9.47
CA GLU A 128 -9.53 -14.82 10.70
C GLU A 128 -8.17 -14.84 11.39
N GLU A 129 -7.53 -16.02 11.52
CA GLU A 129 -6.19 -16.13 12.10
C GLU A 129 -5.16 -15.32 11.30
N VAL A 130 -5.27 -15.34 9.97
CA VAL A 130 -4.41 -14.59 9.06
C VAL A 130 -4.64 -13.08 9.23
N LYS A 131 -5.90 -12.63 9.29
CA LYS A 131 -6.25 -11.22 9.52
C LYS A 131 -5.80 -10.72 10.88
N GLU A 132 -5.99 -11.49 11.95
CA GLU A 132 -5.57 -11.13 13.31
C GLU A 132 -4.06 -10.88 13.40
N LYS A 133 -3.26 -11.71 12.71
CA LYS A 133 -1.81 -11.51 12.67
C LYS A 133 -1.46 -10.16 12.05
N LEU A 134 -2.12 -9.78 10.96
CA LEU A 134 -1.87 -8.50 10.31
C LEU A 134 -2.29 -7.33 11.20
N ILE A 135 -3.46 -7.39 11.83
CA ILE A 135 -3.95 -6.35 12.75
C ILE A 135 -2.96 -6.10 13.89
N LYS A 136 -2.31 -7.14 14.42
CA LYS A 136 -1.27 -7.03 15.46
C LYS A 136 0.01 -6.33 14.98
N ILE A 137 0.28 -6.32 13.68
CA ILE A 137 1.44 -5.63 13.10
C ILE A 137 1.08 -4.16 12.79
N LEU A 138 -0.17 -3.91 12.43
CA LEU A 138 -0.65 -2.56 12.07
C LEU A 138 -0.82 -1.65 13.30
N ASN A 139 -1.21 -2.21 14.44
CA ASN A 139 -1.36 -1.50 15.73
C ASN A 139 -0.04 -1.44 16.50
#